data_AF-A0A962BXG9-F1
#
_entry.id   AF-A0A962BXG9-F1
#
_cell.length_a   1.000
_cell.length_b   1.000
_cell.length_c   1.000
_cell.angle_alpha   90.00
_cell.angle_beta   90.00
_cell.angle_gamma   90.00
#
_symmetry.space_group_name_H-M   'P 1'
#
loop_
_entity.id
_entity.type
_entity.pdbx_description
1 polymer ?
#
loop_
_entity_poly.entity_id
_entity_poly.type
_entity_poly.pdbx_seq_one_letter_code
_entity_poly.pdbx_strand_id
1 'polypeptide(L)'
;GDAHLGPDAAPSQLNLRVGESELRLQGRGGDAPDLRLSLAPLRLQDLLPEVSGELRGDVRLTGSFDRPDLQASLEGDSLRQDELRIGRLSLEASGSFDSGSADADMPLDLRLSLRDLA
;
A
#
# COMPACT_ATOMS: atom_id res chain seq x y z
N GLY A 1 -15.97 -5.54 -8.98
CA GLY A 1 -16.28 -5.92 -7.60
C GLY A 1 -16.64 -4.64 -6.89
N ASP A 2 -17.90 -4.49 -6.50
CA ASP A 2 -18.39 -3.32 -5.79
C ASP A 2 -18.18 -3.53 -4.29
N ALA A 3 -17.27 -2.76 -3.68
CA ALA A 3 -17.14 -2.70 -2.23
C ALA A 3 -17.92 -1.48 -1.75
N HIS A 4 -19.14 -1.71 -1.27
CA HIS A 4 -19.95 -0.69 -0.59
C HIS A 4 -19.68 -0.79 0.91
N LEU A 5 -18.96 0.18 1.49
CA LEU A 5 -18.73 0.28 2.92
C LEU A 5 -19.86 1.12 3.54
N GLY A 6 -20.90 0.45 4.05
CA GLY A 6 -21.97 1.11 4.81
C GLY A 6 -21.55 1.43 6.25
N PRO A 7 -22.28 2.32 6.94
CA PRO A 7 -21.95 2.80 8.30
C PRO A 7 -22.03 1.72 9.41
N ASP A 8 -22.50 0.51 9.10
CA ASP A 8 -22.53 -0.68 9.98
C ASP A 8 -21.50 -1.76 9.57
N ALA A 9 -20.45 -1.38 8.82
CA ALA A 9 -19.55 -2.37 8.21
C ALA A 9 -18.76 -3.18 9.25
N ALA A 10 -19.21 -4.43 9.44
CA ALA A 10 -18.45 -5.51 10.02
C ALA A 10 -17.00 -5.51 9.50
N PRO A 11 -16.01 -6.00 10.29
CA PRO A 11 -14.63 -6.12 9.82
C PRO A 11 -14.63 -6.86 8.47
N SER A 12 -14.34 -6.11 7.43
CA SER A 12 -14.41 -6.51 6.04
C SER A 12 -13.02 -6.96 5.66
N GLN A 13 -12.86 -8.28 5.50
CA GLN A 13 -11.63 -8.85 4.98
C GLN A 13 -11.84 -9.25 3.53
N LEU A 14 -10.96 -8.73 2.67
CA LEU A 14 -10.88 -9.06 1.26
C LEU A 14 -9.52 -9.68 0.99
N ASN A 15 -9.51 -10.96 0.61
CA ASN A 15 -8.31 -11.63 0.15
C ASN A 15 -8.41 -11.77 -1.38
N LEU A 16 -7.51 -11.11 -2.10
CA LEU A 16 -7.37 -11.24 -3.55
C LEU A 16 -6.15 -12.10 -3.86
N ARG A 17 -6.32 -13.06 -4.76
CA ARG A 17 -5.20 -13.81 -5.34
C ARG A 17 -5.10 -13.47 -6.83
N VAL A 18 -3.92 -13.00 -7.25
CA VAL A 18 -3.64 -12.64 -8.65
C VAL A 18 -2.42 -13.42 -9.10
N GLY A 19 -2.61 -14.44 -9.93
CA GLY A 19 -1.55 -15.40 -10.26
C GLY A 19 -1.06 -16.13 -8.99
N GLU A 20 0.23 -15.99 -8.69
CA GLU A 20 0.83 -16.50 -7.45
C GLU A 20 0.81 -15.48 -6.30
N SER A 21 0.32 -14.27 -6.56
CA SER A 21 0.34 -13.16 -5.62
C SER A 21 -0.86 -13.15 -4.68
N GLU A 22 -0.64 -12.85 -3.40
CA GLU A 22 -1.70 -12.72 -2.40
C GLU A 22 -1.74 -11.31 -1.81
N LEU A 23 -2.91 -10.68 -1.93
CA LEU A 23 -3.20 -9.38 -1.33
C LEU A 23 -4.28 -9.58 -0.27
N ARG A 24 -4.02 -9.10 0.94
CA ARG A 24 -4.97 -9.19 2.05
C ARG A 24 -5.31 -7.80 2.53
N LEU A 25 -6.54 -7.37 2.26
CA LEU A 25 -7.09 -6.13 2.77
C LEU A 25 -8.03 -6.47 3.93
N GLN A 26 -7.85 -5.79 5.06
CA GLN A 26 -8.69 -5.89 6.24
C GLN A 26 -9.10 -4.48 6.61
N GLY A 27 -10.40 -4.22 6.73
CA GLY A 27 -10.91 -2.91 7.09
C GLY A 27 -12.00 -3.01 8.13
N ARG A 28 -11.99 -2.10 9.11
CA ARG A 28 -13.14 -1.91 10.01
C ARG A 28 -13.79 -0.57 9.67
N GLY A 29 -15.09 -0.58 9.37
CA GLY A 29 -15.87 0.65 9.21
C GLY A 29 -16.23 1.26 10.56
N GLY A 30 -16.54 2.56 10.57
CA GLY A 30 -16.89 3.35 11.75
C GLY A 30 -16.24 4.74 11.72
N ASP A 31 -16.35 5.52 12.80
CA ASP A 31 -15.79 6.88 12.89
C ASP A 31 -14.26 6.95 12.72
N ALA A 32 -13.56 5.85 13.02
CA ALA A 32 -12.12 5.71 12.85
C ALA A 32 -11.79 4.44 12.04
N PRO A 33 -11.73 4.52 10.69
CA PRO A 33 -11.36 3.37 9.88
C PRO A 33 -9.94 2.88 10.22
N ASP A 34 -9.79 1.59 10.53
CA ASP A 34 -8.49 0.88 10.55
C ASP A 34 -8.49 -0.03 9.33
N LEU A 35 -7.79 0.40 8.27
CA LEU A 35 -7.55 -0.38 7.07
C LEU A 35 -6.12 -0.88 7.09
N ARG A 36 -5.93 -2.16 6.80
CA ARG A 36 -4.63 -2.81 6.66
C ARG A 36 -4.60 -3.58 5.36
N LEU A 37 -3.64 -3.27 4.52
CA LEU A 37 -3.35 -4.00 3.30
C LEU A 37 -1.97 -4.64 3.45
N SER A 38 -1.90 -5.95 3.33
CA SER A 38 -0.64 -6.70 3.32
C SER A 38 -0.42 -7.34 1.95
N LEU A 39 0.79 -7.19 1.42
CA LEU A 39 1.28 -7.73 0.15
C LEU A 39 2.33 -8.80 0.47
N ALA A 40 2.03 -10.08 0.24
CA ALA A 40 2.93 -11.15 0.66
C ALA A 40 2.86 -12.42 -0.20
N PRO A 41 3.85 -12.66 -1.07
CA PRO A 41 4.52 -11.70 -1.94
C PRO A 41 3.65 -11.34 -3.15
N LEU A 42 3.83 -10.13 -3.69
CA LEU A 42 3.24 -9.69 -4.95
C LEU A 42 4.28 -9.80 -6.05
N ARG A 43 4.09 -10.74 -6.98
CA ARG A 43 4.90 -10.84 -8.19
C ARG A 43 4.45 -9.77 -9.18
N LEU A 44 5.34 -8.84 -9.50
CA LEU A 44 5.01 -7.75 -10.41
C LEU A 44 4.63 -8.24 -11.81
N GLN A 45 5.25 -9.33 -12.27
CA GLN A 45 4.97 -9.93 -13.56
C GLN A 45 3.54 -10.47 -13.71
N ASP A 46 2.86 -10.82 -12.62
CA ASP A 46 1.46 -11.27 -12.64
C ASP A 46 0.48 -10.11 -12.87
N LEU A 47 0.90 -8.87 -12.58
CA LEU A 47 0.10 -7.66 -12.72
C LEU A 47 0.50 -6.81 -13.93
N LEU A 48 1.81 -6.63 -14.11
CA LEU A 48 2.44 -5.80 -15.11
C LEU A 48 3.46 -6.67 -15.84
N PRO A 49 3.13 -7.21 -17.02
CA PRO A 49 4.02 -8.13 -17.74
C PRO A 49 5.35 -7.49 -18.16
N GLU A 50 5.44 -6.17 -18.15
CA GLU A 50 6.64 -5.37 -18.42
C GLU A 50 7.60 -5.25 -17.23
N VAL A 51 7.17 -5.63 -16.02
CA VAL A 51 7.99 -5.56 -14.81
C VAL A 51 8.15 -6.94 -14.20
N SER A 52 9.37 -7.26 -13.76
CA SER A 52 9.65 -8.51 -13.04
C SER A 52 10.20 -8.22 -11.65
N GLY A 53 9.87 -9.07 -10.68
CA GLY A 53 10.38 -8.97 -9.32
C GLY A 53 9.31 -9.24 -8.28
N GLU A 54 9.71 -9.21 -7.01
CA GLU A 54 8.79 -9.44 -5.90
C GLU A 54 8.66 -8.15 -5.07
N LEU A 55 7.42 -7.75 -4.81
CA LEU A 55 7.10 -6.71 -3.85
C LEU A 55 6.46 -7.35 -2.62
N ARG A 56 6.89 -6.90 -1.45
CA ARG A 56 6.30 -7.23 -0.16
C ARG A 56 6.09 -5.93 0.59
N GLY A 57 5.08 -5.89 1.44
CA GLY A 57 4.85 -4.69 2.22
C GLY A 57 3.51 -4.66 2.90
N ASP A 58 3.35 -3.64 3.70
CA ASP A 58 2.17 -3.41 4.51
C ASP A 58 1.79 -1.94 4.43
N VAL A 59 0.50 -1.68 4.29
CA VAL A 59 -0.08 -0.35 4.30
C VAL A 59 -1.14 -0.34 5.37
N ARG A 60 -1.08 0.65 6.25
CA ARG A 60 -2.03 0.87 7.32
C ARG A 60 -2.58 2.29 7.20
N LEU A 61 -3.90 2.38 7.11
CA LEU A 61 -4.62 3.64 7.18
C LEU A 61 -5.44 3.63 8.47
N THR A 62 -5.23 4.63 9.31
CA THR A 62 -5.87 4.78 10.61
C THR A 62 -6.36 6.20 10.82
N GLY A 63 -6.95 6.49 11.97
CA GLY A 63 -7.48 7.82 12.28
C GLY A 63 -8.91 8.02 11.79
N SER A 64 -9.38 9.26 11.84
CA SER A 64 -10.75 9.64 11.46
C SER A 64 -10.82 9.96 9.97
N PHE A 65 -12.01 9.90 9.36
CA PHE A 65 -12.18 10.34 7.96
C PHE A 65 -11.73 11.77 7.70
N ASP A 66 -11.86 12.65 8.69
CA ASP A 66 -11.45 14.06 8.59
C ASP A 66 -9.92 14.21 8.60
N ARG A 67 -9.24 13.36 9.38
CA ARG A 67 -7.78 13.34 9.51
C ARG A 67 -7.20 11.92 9.51
N PRO A 68 -7.08 11.27 8.33
CA PRO A 68 -6.50 9.93 8.25
C PRO A 68 -4.98 9.98 8.40
N ASP A 69 -4.44 8.99 9.10
CA ASP A 69 -3.01 8.71 9.25
C ASP A 69 -2.64 7.50 8.40
N LEU A 70 -1.74 7.70 7.43
CA LEU A 70 -1.25 6.68 6.53
C LEU A 70 0.17 6.30 6.93
N GLN A 71 0.41 5.00 7.01
CA GLN A 71 1.73 4.40 7.15
C GLN A 71 1.86 3.30 6.11
N ALA A 72 2.85 3.37 5.25
CA ALA A 72 3.14 2.38 4.22
C ALA A 72 4.61 2.01 4.25
N SER A 73 4.90 0.72 4.22
CA SER A 73 6.25 0.18 4.05
C SER A 73 6.22 -0.85 2.94
N LEU A 74 6.93 -0.57 1.86
CA LEU A 74 7.07 -1.46 0.71
C LEU A 74 8.54 -1.80 0.50
N GLU A 75 8.80 -3.08 0.29
CA GLU A 75 10.10 -3.64 -0.02
C GLU A 75 10.00 -4.42 -1.33
N GLY A 76 10.79 -4.01 -2.32
CA GLY A 76 10.93 -4.71 -3.59
C GLY A 76 12.28 -5.39 -3.68
N ASP A 77 12.31 -6.59 -4.25
CA ASP A 77 13.54 -7.34 -4.48
C ASP A 77 13.60 -7.86 -5.92
N SER A 78 14.79 -7.80 -6.51
CA SER A 78 15.08 -8.24 -7.88
C SER A 78 14.17 -7.60 -8.93
N LEU A 79 13.89 -6.30 -8.77
CA LEU A 79 13.03 -5.52 -9.64
C LEU A 79 13.72 -5.24 -10.99
N ARG A 80 13.05 -5.55 -12.09
CA ARG A 80 13.50 -5.23 -13.44
C ARG A 80 12.37 -4.61 -14.23
N GLN A 81 12.63 -3.44 -14.80
CA GLN A 81 11.74 -2.75 -15.73
C GLN A 81 12.59 -2.29 -16.90
N ASP A 82 12.39 -2.88 -18.08
CA ASP A 82 13.20 -2.62 -19.27
C ASP A 82 14.71 -2.67 -18.99
N GLU A 83 15.39 -1.52 -19.07
CA GLU A 83 16.83 -1.38 -18.84
C GLU A 83 17.19 -1.14 -17.36
N LEU A 84 16.21 -0.76 -16.54
CA LEU A 84 16.38 -0.49 -15.11
C LEU A 84 16.39 -1.80 -14.33
N ARG A 85 17.51 -2.08 -13.65
CA ARG A 85 17.64 -3.21 -12.73
C ARG A 85 17.87 -2.68 -11.33
N ILE A 86 16.89 -2.87 -10.46
CA ILE A 86 17.00 -2.49 -9.06
C ILE A 86 17.08 -3.77 -8.25
N GLY A 87 18.16 -3.91 -7.48
CA GLY A 87 18.34 -5.05 -6.59
C GLY A 87 17.34 -5.05 -5.45
N ARG A 88 17.31 -3.93 -4.72
CA ARG A 88 16.36 -3.74 -3.65
C ARG A 88 15.80 -2.32 -3.66
N LEU A 89 14.49 -2.25 -3.50
CA LEU A 89 13.73 -1.01 -3.30
C LEU A 89 13.17 -1.05 -1.89
N SER A 90 13.33 0.02 -1.14
CA SER A 90 12.60 0.24 0.10
C SER A 90 11.91 1.58 -0.01
N LEU A 91 10.60 1.59 0.17
CA LEU A 91 9.77 2.78 0.20
C LEU A 91 9.03 2.80 1.53
N GLU A 92 9.28 3.83 2.31
CA GLU A 92 8.52 4.12 3.51
C GLU A 92 7.77 5.43 3.25
N ALA A 93 6.47 5.44 3.55
CA ALA A 93 5.65 6.63 3.49
C ALA A 93 4.85 6.74 4.78
N SER A 94 4.87 7.93 5.39
CA SER A 94 4.04 8.22 6.54
C SER A 94 3.53 9.65 6.50
N GLY A 95 2.30 9.86 6.93
CA GLY A 95 1.74 11.20 7.01
C GLY A 95 0.29 11.21 7.45
N SER A 96 -0.12 12.34 8.00
CA SER A 96 -1.49 12.59 8.40
C SER A 96 -2.07 13.64 7.47
N PHE A 97 -3.18 13.31 6.81
CA PHE A 97 -3.85 14.21 5.88
C PHE A 97 -4.96 14.92 6.63
N ASP A 98 -5.13 16.23 6.43
CA ASP A 98 -6.27 16.96 6.95
C ASP A 98 -7.20 17.29 5.78
N SER A 99 -8.32 16.58 5.66
CA SER A 99 -9.26 16.77 4.54
C SER A 99 -10.14 18.02 4.70
N GLY A 100 -10.15 18.60 5.91
CA GLY A 100 -10.97 19.75 6.27
C GLY A 100 -10.39 21.11 5.89
N SER A 101 -9.15 21.17 5.42
CA SER A 101 -8.48 22.43 5.08
C SER A 101 -8.24 22.56 3.57
N ALA A 102 -8.82 23.60 2.97
CA ALA A 102 -8.60 23.95 1.55
C ALA A 102 -7.15 24.39 1.23
N ASP A 103 -6.34 24.55 2.28
CA ASP A 103 -4.94 24.94 2.29
C ASP A 103 -4.13 23.78 2.89
N ALA A 104 -4.29 22.57 2.35
CA ALA A 104 -3.69 21.38 2.96
C ALA A 104 -2.19 21.31 2.63
N ASP A 105 -1.37 21.96 3.44
CA ASP A 105 0.03 21.58 3.63
C ASP A 105 0.02 20.17 4.22
N MET A 106 0.25 19.16 3.38
CA MET A 106 0.20 17.75 3.76
C MET A 106 1.64 17.29 4.05
N PRO A 107 2.07 17.18 5.32
CA PRO A 107 3.39 16.67 5.64
C PRO A 107 3.40 15.16 5.40
N LEU A 108 3.77 14.78 4.18
CA LEU A 108 4.05 13.40 3.81
C LEU A 108 5.55 13.20 3.88
N ASP A 109 6.00 12.42 4.86
CA ASP A 109 7.37 11.92 4.89
C ASP A 109 7.44 10.71 3.93
N LEU A 110 8.11 10.91 2.81
CA LEU A 110 8.39 9.86 1.84
C LEU A 110 9.88 9.58 1.86
N ARG A 111 10.25 8.38 2.29
CA ARG A 111 11.62 7.89 2.27
C ARG A 111 11.77 6.79 1.25
N LEU A 112 12.46 7.11 0.16
CA LEU A 112 12.82 6.17 -0.89
C LEU A 112 14.30 5.80 -0.75
N SER A 113 14.57 4.50 -0.65
CA SER A 113 15.92 3.94 -0.68
C SER A 113 16.04 2.91 -1.80
N LEU A 114 16.92 3.20 -2.75
CA LEU A 114 17.25 2.32 -3.86
C LEU A 114 18.63 1.72 -3.63
N ARG A 115 18.74 0.42 -3.84
CA ARG A 115 20.01 -0.28 -3.79
C ARG A 115 20.20 -1.05 -5.08
N ASP A 116 21.17 -0.58 -5.86
CA ASP A 116 21.55 -1.18 -7.13
C ASP A 116 22.21 -2.55 -6.90
N LEU A 117 21.97 -3.49 -7.81
CA LEU A 117 22.69 -4.77 -7.87
C LEU A 117 23.96 -4.53 -8.69
N ALA A 118 25.09 -4.35 -7.98
CA ALA A 118 26.42 -4.29 -8.56
C ALA A 118 26.78 -5.54 -9.37
#